data_AF-A0A4Q5TCD9-F1
#
_entry.id   AF-A0A4Q5TCD9-F1
#
_cell.length_a   1.000
_cell.length_b   1.000
_cell.length_c   1.000
_cell.angle_alpha   90.00
_cell.angle_beta   90.00
_cell.angle_gamma   90.00
#
_symmetry.space_group_name_H-M   'P 1'
#
loop_
_entity.id
_entity.type
_entity.pdbx_description
1 polymer ?
#
loop_
_entity_poly.entity_id
_entity_poly.type
_entity_poly.pdbx_seq_one_letter_code
_entity_poly.pdbx_strand_id
1 'polypeptide(L)'
;MRRSFSVTAPVFHRHAHPHGRGSPGRTAPSGPTWENRRVSTLDERYGRRTTRRWVWPTVTAVGVALGIVWAAWVALDTEPVTAEVHGYAVESPARTVATIEVRRPDPVPVRCTVYAQALDHSVVGERTVDVPAGTRERTRVEVPISTEREAVTAVLRTCQLTD
;
A
#
# COMPACT_ATOMS: atom_id res chain seq x y z
N MET A 1 2.18 8.07 -26.81
CA MET A 1 3.27 7.08 -26.98
C MET A 1 2.71 5.68 -26.70
N ARG A 2 2.48 4.86 -27.74
CA ARG A 2 2.04 3.46 -27.64
C ARG A 2 3.24 2.56 -27.95
N ARG A 3 3.62 1.64 -27.07
CA ARG A 3 4.66 0.64 -27.34
C ARG A 3 4.00 -0.68 -27.73
N SER A 4 4.00 -0.99 -29.03
CA SER A 4 3.70 -2.33 -29.55
C SER A 4 4.92 -3.22 -29.33
N PHE A 5 4.71 -4.42 -28.79
CA PHE A 5 5.71 -5.48 -28.79
C PHE A 5 5.23 -6.61 -29.71
N SER A 6 5.97 -6.82 -30.80
CA SER A 6 5.78 -7.90 -31.76
C SER A 6 6.64 -9.09 -31.33
N VAL A 7 6.04 -10.25 -31.12
CA VAL A 7 6.74 -11.50 -30.82
C VAL A 7 7.02 -12.23 -32.14
N THR A 8 8.29 -12.33 -32.52
CA THR A 8 8.74 -13.10 -33.69
C THR A 8 9.05 -14.54 -33.25
N ALA A 9 8.35 -15.52 -33.82
CA ALA A 9 8.64 -16.94 -33.66
C ALA A 9 9.80 -17.37 -34.57
N PRO A 10 10.77 -18.20 -34.11
CA PRO A 10 11.83 -18.67 -34.99
C PRO A 10 11.39 -19.91 -35.79
N VAL A 11 11.70 -19.87 -37.08
CA VAL A 11 11.54 -20.92 -38.10
C VAL A 11 12.65 -21.97 -37.93
N PHE A 12 12.29 -23.25 -37.94
CA PHE A 12 13.25 -24.36 -37.84
C PHE A 12 13.45 -25.02 -39.21
N HIS A 13 14.63 -24.83 -39.82
CA HIS A 13 15.04 -25.56 -41.01
C HIS A 13 15.58 -26.95 -40.61
N ARG A 14 14.95 -28.01 -41.16
CA ARG A 14 15.44 -29.40 -41.07
C ARG A 14 16.44 -29.64 -42.20
N HIS A 15 17.70 -29.88 -41.85
CA HIS A 15 18.65 -30.56 -42.73
C HIS A 15 18.76 -32.03 -42.34
N ALA A 16 18.50 -32.91 -43.30
CA ALA A 16 18.69 -34.35 -43.19
C ALA A 16 19.98 -34.75 -43.90
N HIS A 17 20.80 -35.57 -43.24
CA HIS A 17 21.89 -36.33 -43.89
C HIS A 17 21.99 -37.74 -43.30
N PRO A 18 22.53 -38.71 -44.09
CA PRO A 18 22.09 -40.09 -44.04
C PRO A 18 23.08 -41.06 -43.36
N HIS A 19 22.60 -42.29 -43.28
CA HIS A 19 23.05 -43.47 -42.53
C HIS A 19 24.53 -43.88 -42.63
N GLY A 20 25.06 -44.35 -41.50
CA GLY A 20 26.21 -45.27 -41.42
C GLY A 20 25.89 -46.42 -40.46
N ARG A 21 26.01 -47.67 -40.94
CA ARG A 21 25.78 -48.91 -40.18
C ARG A 21 27.00 -49.27 -39.33
N GLY A 22 26.75 -49.84 -38.14
CA GLY A 22 27.60 -50.89 -37.57
C GLY A 22 27.89 -50.76 -36.07
N SER A 23 27.21 -51.59 -35.27
CA SER A 23 27.76 -52.45 -34.19
C SER A 23 26.64 -52.92 -33.23
N PRO A 24 26.50 -54.22 -32.95
CA PRO A 24 25.67 -54.68 -31.84
C PRO A 24 26.51 -54.67 -30.56
N GLY A 25 26.02 -54.02 -29.50
CA GLY A 25 26.61 -54.22 -28.17
C GLY A 25 26.81 -52.94 -27.35
N ARG A 26 25.74 -52.54 -26.65
CA ARG A 26 25.70 -52.27 -25.20
C ARG A 26 24.45 -51.46 -24.90
N THR A 27 23.45 -52.11 -24.35
CA THR A 27 22.51 -51.46 -23.43
C THR A 27 23.33 -50.94 -22.25
N ALA A 28 23.73 -49.66 -22.31
CA ALA A 28 24.12 -48.94 -21.12
C ALA A 28 22.82 -48.72 -20.32
N PRO A 29 22.67 -49.33 -19.12
CA PRO A 29 21.52 -49.07 -18.29
C PRO A 29 21.59 -47.62 -17.82
N SER A 30 20.40 -47.00 -17.81
CA SER A 30 20.02 -45.80 -17.06
C SER A 30 21.03 -45.31 -16.03
N GLY A 31 21.34 -44.01 -16.08
CA GLY A 31 22.13 -43.31 -15.07
C GLY A 31 21.76 -43.71 -13.64
N PRO A 32 22.72 -43.68 -12.72
CA PRO A 32 22.70 -44.56 -11.58
C PRO A 32 21.55 -44.24 -10.63
N THR A 33 20.83 -45.30 -10.26
CA THR A 33 19.66 -45.28 -9.36
C THR A 33 19.94 -44.72 -7.95
N TRP A 34 21.19 -44.37 -7.62
CA TRP A 34 21.57 -43.92 -6.28
C TRP A 34 21.04 -42.53 -5.94
N GLU A 35 20.77 -41.65 -6.91
CA GLU A 35 20.17 -40.33 -6.61
C GLU A 35 18.76 -40.53 -6.04
N ASN A 36 17.93 -41.33 -6.73
CA ASN A 36 16.57 -41.66 -6.30
C ASN A 36 16.55 -42.50 -5.01
N ARG A 37 17.49 -43.44 -4.85
CA ARG A 37 17.56 -44.28 -3.65
C ARG A 37 18.00 -43.51 -2.40
N ARG A 38 18.82 -42.46 -2.53
CA ARG A 38 19.22 -41.65 -1.37
C ARG A 38 18.06 -40.80 -0.85
N VAL A 39 17.26 -40.20 -1.75
CA VAL A 39 16.10 -39.39 -1.35
C VAL A 39 15.04 -40.24 -0.62
N SER A 40 14.77 -41.46 -1.08
CA SER A 40 13.80 -42.35 -0.42
C SER A 40 14.25 -42.81 0.98
N THR A 41 15.52 -43.19 1.15
CA THR A 41 16.04 -43.68 2.45
C THR A 41 16.10 -42.59 3.54
N LEU A 42 16.30 -41.34 3.15
CA LEU A 42 16.27 -40.21 4.09
C LEU A 42 14.82 -39.88 4.48
N ASP A 43 13.91 -39.87 3.50
CA ASP A 43 12.47 -39.60 3.72
C ASP A 43 11.81 -40.67 4.63
N GLU A 44 12.25 -41.93 4.55
CA GLU A 44 11.80 -43.04 5.40
C GLU A 44 12.28 -42.93 6.85
N ARG A 45 13.53 -42.48 7.07
CA ARG A 45 14.12 -42.35 8.42
C ARG A 45 13.67 -41.09 9.15
N TYR A 46 13.45 -40.00 8.41
CA TYR A 46 13.07 -38.70 8.97
C TYR A 46 11.58 -38.37 8.80
N GLY A 47 10.81 -39.24 8.14
CA GLY A 47 9.37 -39.10 7.95
C GLY A 47 9.03 -37.78 7.28
N ARG A 48 9.02 -37.75 5.94
CA ARG A 48 8.60 -36.54 5.23
C ARG A 48 7.17 -36.19 5.61
N ARG A 49 7.00 -35.18 6.46
CA ARG A 49 5.69 -34.55 6.70
C ARG A 49 5.29 -33.91 5.38
N THR A 50 4.58 -34.66 4.55
CA THR A 50 3.88 -34.12 3.38
C THR A 50 2.90 -33.10 3.94
N THR A 51 3.30 -31.82 3.99
CA THR A 51 2.34 -30.71 4.11
C THR A 51 1.27 -31.01 3.08
N ARG A 52 0.06 -31.30 3.58
CA ARG A 52 -1.05 -31.78 2.76
C ARG A 52 -1.16 -30.84 1.57
N ARG A 53 -1.08 -31.36 0.34
CA ARG A 53 -0.94 -30.55 -0.89
C ARG A 53 -2.02 -29.46 -1.06
N TRP A 54 -3.11 -29.57 -0.30
CA TRP A 54 -4.18 -28.59 -0.19
C TRP A 54 -3.88 -27.37 0.70
N VAL A 55 -2.89 -27.40 1.59
CA VAL A 55 -2.60 -26.29 2.50
C VAL A 55 -2.20 -25.04 1.73
N TRP A 56 -1.33 -25.17 0.72
CA TRP A 56 -0.89 -24.03 -0.09
C TRP A 56 -2.02 -23.33 -0.85
N PRO A 57 -2.87 -24.01 -1.64
CA PRO A 57 -3.98 -23.35 -2.30
C PRO A 57 -5.00 -22.78 -1.31
N THR A 58 -5.25 -23.46 -0.18
CA THR A 58 -6.12 -22.92 0.88
C THR A 58 -5.56 -21.64 1.48
N VAL A 59 -4.27 -21.60 1.81
CA VAL A 59 -3.61 -20.39 2.35
C VAL A 59 -3.64 -19.25 1.34
N THR A 60 -3.36 -19.53 0.06
CA THR A 60 -3.47 -18.51 -0.99
C THR A 60 -4.89 -18.00 -1.14
N ALA A 61 -5.89 -18.88 -1.15
CA ALA A 61 -7.29 -18.48 -1.26
C ALA A 61 -7.74 -17.60 -0.09
N VAL A 62 -7.36 -17.98 1.14
CA VAL A 62 -7.65 -17.17 2.34
C VAL A 62 -6.94 -15.82 2.27
N GLY A 63 -5.66 -15.80 1.89
CA GLY A 63 -4.90 -14.56 1.75
C GLY A 63 -5.52 -13.60 0.73
N VAL A 64 -5.97 -14.12 -0.42
CA VAL A 64 -6.66 -13.32 -1.44
C VAL A 64 -8.00 -12.80 -0.92
N ALA A 65 -8.79 -13.65 -0.25
CA ALA A 65 -10.07 -13.23 0.32
C ALA A 65 -9.90 -12.11 1.36
N LEU A 66 -8.93 -12.25 2.27
CA LEU A 66 -8.60 -11.21 3.26
C LEU A 66 -8.13 -9.92 2.59
N GLY A 67 -7.29 -10.03 1.55
CA GLY A 67 -6.85 -8.87 0.77
C GLY A 67 -8.01 -8.13 0.11
N ILE A 68 -8.99 -8.84 -0.46
CA ILE A 68 -10.18 -8.24 -1.06
C ILE A 68 -11.04 -7.55 0.01
N VAL A 69 -11.29 -8.21 1.15
CA VAL A 69 -12.08 -7.63 2.24
C VAL A 69 -11.41 -6.37 2.78
N TRP A 70 -10.09 -6.39 2.99
CA TRP A 70 -9.34 -5.22 3.43
C TRP A 70 -9.38 -4.08 2.40
N ALA A 71 -9.19 -4.38 1.11
CA ALA A 71 -9.27 -3.36 0.06
C ALA A 71 -10.68 -2.75 -0.06
N ALA A 72 -11.73 -3.58 0.07
CA ALA A 72 -13.10 -3.12 0.10
C ALA A 72 -13.40 -2.22 1.31
N TRP A 73 -12.86 -2.57 2.49
CA TRP A 73 -12.98 -1.74 3.69
C TRP A 73 -12.35 -0.37 3.46
N VAL A 74 -11.10 -0.30 3.01
CA VAL A 74 -10.38 0.96 2.74
C VAL A 74 -11.10 1.80 1.68
N ALA A 75 -11.68 1.16 0.66
CA ALA A 75 -12.41 1.87 -0.39
C ALA A 75 -13.74 2.50 0.09
N LEU A 76 -14.34 1.97 1.15
CA LEU A 76 -15.59 2.48 1.74
C LEU A 76 -15.34 3.49 2.86
N ASP A 77 -14.12 3.55 3.40
CA ASP A 77 -13.71 4.46 4.46
C ASP A 77 -13.44 5.87 3.90
N THR A 78 -14.48 6.51 3.37
CA THR A 78 -14.41 7.90 2.89
C THR A 78 -15.02 8.83 3.92
N GLU A 79 -14.21 9.69 4.56
CA GLU A 79 -14.76 10.75 5.40
C GLU A 79 -15.65 11.71 4.60
N PRO A 80 -16.88 12.00 5.07
CA PRO A 80 -17.81 12.92 4.37
C PRO A 80 -17.32 14.38 4.38
N VAL A 81 -16.36 14.71 5.26
CA VAL A 81 -15.75 16.03 5.37
C VAL A 81 -14.25 15.85 5.31
N THR A 82 -13.61 16.59 4.41
CA THR A 82 -12.15 16.67 4.35
C THR A 82 -11.71 18.10 4.64
N ALA A 83 -10.62 18.26 5.38
CA ALA A 83 -10.03 19.56 5.59
C ALA A 83 -8.51 19.46 5.42
N GLU A 84 -7.91 20.52 4.91
CA GLU A 84 -6.46 20.61 4.71
C GLU A 84 -5.94 21.97 5.15
N VAL A 85 -4.66 22.05 5.53
CA VAL A 85 -4.01 23.33 5.80
C VAL A 85 -3.62 23.94 4.47
N HIS A 86 -4.20 25.09 4.14
CA HIS A 86 -3.89 25.85 2.93
C HIS A 86 -2.59 26.66 3.08
N GLY A 87 -2.30 27.12 4.29
CA GLY A 87 -1.09 27.88 4.61
C GLY A 87 -1.02 28.27 6.07
N TYR A 88 0.09 28.89 6.47
CA TYR A 88 0.28 29.44 7.82
C TYR A 88 1.10 30.72 7.75
N ALA A 89 0.92 31.59 8.74
CA ALA A 89 1.67 32.81 8.94
C ALA A 89 2.10 32.92 10.41
N VAL A 90 3.38 33.11 10.65
CA VAL A 90 3.92 33.34 11.99
C VAL A 90 3.93 34.85 12.21
N GLU A 91 3.02 35.35 13.05
CA GLU A 91 2.95 36.78 13.38
C GLU A 91 3.95 37.13 14.49
N SER A 92 4.15 36.22 15.45
CA SER A 92 5.12 36.36 16.53
C SER A 92 5.51 34.99 17.10
N PRO A 93 6.56 34.90 17.94
CA PRO A 93 6.94 33.66 18.60
C PRO A 93 5.85 33.04 19.48
N ALA A 94 4.85 33.83 19.88
CA ALA A 94 3.71 33.37 20.69
C ALA A 94 2.39 33.31 19.91
N ARG A 95 2.40 33.59 18.59
CA ARG A 95 1.18 33.63 17.77
C ARG A 95 1.43 33.21 16.33
N THR A 96 0.75 32.14 15.92
CA THR A 96 0.76 31.63 14.55
C THR A 96 -0.69 31.55 14.04
N VAL A 97 -0.94 31.99 12.82
CA VAL A 97 -2.24 31.91 12.18
C VAL A 97 -2.20 30.83 11.12
N ALA A 98 -3.05 29.82 11.24
CA ALA A 98 -3.21 28.76 10.25
C ALA A 98 -4.43 29.04 9.37
N THR A 99 -4.32 28.88 8.06
CA THR A 99 -5.45 28.92 7.14
C THR A 99 -5.83 27.49 6.78
N ILE A 100 -7.03 27.07 7.13
CA ILE A 100 -7.57 25.75 6.76
C ILE A 100 -8.59 25.90 5.63
N GLU A 101 -8.58 24.98 4.67
CA GLU A 101 -9.62 24.83 3.66
C GLU A 101 -10.47 23.60 4.02
N VAL A 102 -11.73 23.85 4.35
CA VAL A 102 -12.72 22.81 4.66
C VAL A 102 -13.51 22.51 3.40
N ARG A 103 -13.53 21.22 3.02
CA ARG A 103 -14.27 20.64 1.89
C ARG A 103 -15.39 19.76 2.41
N ARG A 104 -16.62 20.12 2.04
CA ARG A 104 -17.83 19.50 2.57
C ARG A 104 -18.96 19.62 1.55
N PRO A 105 -19.58 18.51 1.13
CA PRO A 105 -20.65 18.54 0.13
C PRO A 105 -21.92 19.20 0.66
N ASP A 106 -22.20 19.06 1.96
CA ASP A 106 -23.40 19.57 2.60
C ASP A 106 -23.15 20.76 3.54
N PRO A 107 -24.17 21.61 3.78
CA PRO A 107 -24.12 22.73 4.71
C PRO A 107 -24.20 22.27 6.20
N VAL A 108 -23.36 21.31 6.60
CA VAL A 108 -23.29 20.78 7.98
C VAL A 108 -22.19 21.45 8.84
N PRO A 109 -22.41 21.74 10.13
CA PRO A 109 -21.36 22.32 10.98
C PRO A 109 -20.22 21.32 11.23
N VAL A 110 -19.00 21.82 11.36
CA VAL A 110 -17.81 20.99 11.62
C VAL A 110 -16.95 21.60 12.71
N ARG A 111 -16.25 20.75 13.45
CA ARG A 111 -15.24 21.11 14.44
C ARG A 111 -13.89 20.61 13.95
N CYS A 112 -12.98 21.54 13.68
CA CYS A 112 -11.63 21.23 13.26
C CYS A 112 -10.63 21.59 14.39
N THR A 113 -9.64 20.73 14.59
CA THR A 113 -8.53 20.97 15.53
C THR A 113 -7.24 21.10 14.74
N VAL A 114 -6.53 22.20 14.96
CA VAL A 114 -5.26 22.54 14.30
C VAL A 114 -4.21 22.74 15.39
N TYR A 115 -2.99 22.30 15.13
CA TYR A 115 -1.87 22.49 16.04
C TYR A 115 -0.66 23.05 15.31
N ALA A 116 0.12 23.86 16.02
CA ALA A 116 1.35 24.45 15.55
C ALA A 116 2.54 23.61 16.05
N GLN A 117 3.54 23.42 15.20
CA GLN A 117 4.76 22.67 15.54
C GLN A 117 5.99 23.54 15.41
N ALA A 118 6.93 23.36 16.33
CA ALA A 118 8.27 23.93 16.25
C ALA A 118 9.20 23.09 15.36
N LEU A 119 10.43 23.57 15.17
CA LEU A 119 11.44 22.93 14.32
C LEU A 119 11.81 21.51 14.79
N ASP A 120 11.68 21.24 16.07
CA ASP A 120 11.88 19.92 16.70
C ASP A 120 10.66 18.99 16.59
N HIS A 121 9.63 19.39 15.82
CA HIS A 121 8.33 18.73 15.71
C HIS A 121 7.54 18.63 17.03
N SER A 122 7.95 19.36 18.07
CA SER A 122 7.14 19.47 19.28
C SER A 122 5.90 20.33 19.01
N VAL A 123 4.77 19.92 19.58
CA VAL A 123 3.54 20.71 19.53
C VAL A 123 3.68 21.88 20.49
N VAL A 124 3.60 23.10 19.95
CA VAL A 124 3.79 24.35 20.71
C VAL A 124 2.51 25.15 20.87
N GLY A 125 1.41 24.69 20.29
CA GLY A 125 0.08 25.28 20.47
C GLY A 125 -0.97 24.45 19.75
N GLU A 126 -2.19 24.43 20.29
CA GLU A 126 -3.32 23.74 19.70
C GLU A 126 -4.57 24.60 19.81
N ARG A 127 -5.40 24.60 18.76
CA ARG A 127 -6.66 25.32 18.74
C ARG A 127 -7.72 24.51 18.02
N THR A 128 -8.83 24.32 18.71
CA THR A 128 -10.08 23.80 18.14
C THR A 128 -11.00 24.96 17.76
N VAL A 129 -11.54 24.91 16.54
CA VAL A 129 -12.46 25.88 15.99
C VAL A 129 -13.72 25.21 15.48
N ASP A 130 -14.85 25.86 15.73
CA ASP A 130 -16.15 25.48 15.18
C ASP A 130 -16.41 26.29 13.92
N VAL A 131 -16.56 25.60 12.79
CA VAL A 131 -16.88 26.19 11.49
C VAL A 131 -18.37 25.96 11.23
N PRO A 132 -19.19 27.02 11.22
CA PRO A 132 -20.64 26.88 11.06
C PRO A 132 -21.01 26.33 9.68
N ALA A 133 -22.29 25.97 9.53
CA ALA A 133 -22.87 25.62 8.25
C ALA A 133 -22.62 26.73 7.20
N GLY A 134 -21.84 26.41 6.16
CA GLY A 134 -21.57 27.32 5.06
C GLY A 134 -22.49 27.07 3.87
N THR A 135 -22.41 27.93 2.86
CA THR A 135 -23.14 27.79 1.59
C THR A 135 -22.29 27.28 0.43
N ARG A 136 -20.98 27.13 0.65
CA ARG A 136 -20.00 26.71 -0.36
C ARG A 136 -19.37 25.39 0.03
N GLU A 137 -19.10 24.56 -0.99
CA GLU A 137 -18.41 23.29 -0.83
C GLU A 137 -17.00 23.45 -0.26
N ARG A 138 -16.33 24.57 -0.60
CA ARG A 138 -14.99 24.95 -0.13
C ARG A 138 -15.08 26.24 0.65
N THR A 139 -14.62 26.22 1.90
CA THR A 139 -14.56 27.39 2.76
C THR A 139 -13.18 27.49 3.40
N ARG A 140 -12.56 28.67 3.32
CA ARG A 140 -11.30 28.97 4.01
C ARG A 140 -11.58 29.67 5.33
N VAL A 141 -10.89 29.22 6.37
CA VAL A 141 -11.02 29.73 7.74
C VAL A 141 -9.64 29.99 8.30
N GLU A 142 -9.45 31.18 8.85
CA GLU A 142 -8.23 31.55 9.56
C GLU A 142 -8.38 31.19 11.04
N VAL A 143 -7.37 30.48 11.56
CA VAL A 143 -7.34 29.94 12.91
C VAL A 143 -6.12 30.51 13.62
N PRO A 144 -6.29 31.51 14.52
CA PRO A 144 -5.21 32.00 15.34
C PRO A 144 -4.90 30.98 16.45
N ILE A 145 -3.65 30.55 16.50
CA ILE A 145 -3.11 29.60 17.48
C ILE A 145 -2.16 30.37 18.39
N SER A 146 -2.47 30.38 19.68
CA SER A 146 -1.53 30.83 20.71
C SER A 146 -0.46 29.78 20.88
N THR A 147 0.81 30.18 20.81
CA THR A 147 1.96 29.28 20.85
C THR A 147 2.86 29.62 22.04
N GLU A 148 3.48 28.62 22.63
CA GLU A 148 4.44 28.80 23.73
C GLU A 148 5.83 29.20 23.22
N ARG A 149 6.16 28.78 22.00
CA ARG A 149 7.41 29.05 21.28
C ARG A 149 7.12 29.18 19.79
N GLU A 150 8.08 29.75 19.06
CA GLU A 150 7.94 29.97 17.63
C GLU A 150 7.66 28.67 16.88
N ALA A 151 6.54 28.64 16.16
CA ALA A 151 6.17 27.54 15.30
C ALA A 151 6.74 27.75 13.89
N VAL A 152 7.10 26.66 13.22
CA VAL A 152 7.57 26.68 11.83
C VAL A 152 6.56 26.07 10.86
N THR A 153 5.49 25.48 11.38
CA THR A 153 4.40 24.90 10.58
C THR A 153 3.11 24.78 11.42
N ALA A 154 1.98 24.63 10.73
CA ALA A 154 0.70 24.28 11.32
C ALA A 154 0.13 23.04 10.61
N VAL A 155 -0.50 22.16 11.38
CA VAL A 155 -1.03 20.88 10.90
C VAL A 155 -2.44 20.68 11.41
N LEU A 156 -3.32 20.19 10.55
CA LEU A 156 -4.66 19.75 10.94
C LEU A 156 -4.56 18.40 11.66
N ARG A 157 -5.13 18.30 12.86
CA ARG A 157 -5.20 17.05 13.63
C ARG A 157 -6.43 16.24 13.25
N THR A 158 -7.59 16.86 13.38
CA THR A 158 -8.89 16.24 13.11
C THR A 158 -9.82 17.30 12.54
N CYS A 159 -10.76 16.87 11.71
CA CYS A 159 -11.96 17.65 11.46
C CYS A 159 -13.16 16.71 11.35
N GLN A 160 -14.20 16.99 12.12
CA GLN A 160 -15.36 16.12 12.26
C GLN A 160 -16.65 16.94 12.27
N LEU A 161 -17.74 16.29 11.87
CA LEU A 161 -19.08 16.87 11.97
C LEU A 161 -19.42 17.18 13.43
N THR A 162 -20.15 18.27 13.65
CA THR A 162 -20.70 18.61 14.95
C THR A 162 -22.22 18.68 14.78
N ASP A 163 -22.94 17.94 15.63
CA ASP A 163 -24.40 17.89 15.64
C ASP A 163 -25.04 19.18 16.19
#